data_AF-A0A2V1B5B3-F1
#
_entry.id   AF-A0A2V1B5B3-F1
#
_cell.length_a   1.000
_cell.length_b   1.000
_cell.length_c   1.000
_cell.angle_alpha   90.00
_cell.angle_beta   90.00
_cell.angle_gamma   90.00
#
_symmetry.space_group_name_H-M   'P 1'
#
loop_
_entity.id
_entity.type
_entity.pdbx_description
1 polymer ?
#
loop_
_entity_poly.entity_id
_entity_poly.type
_entity_poly.pdbx_seq_one_letter_code
_entity_poly.pdbx_strand_id
1 'polypeptide(L)'
;MSKTRNGRSLSHLVYALFNLGVFSLCVCVLSGCRTSFDSRYRIFSVDANPLTRVVTGSTCSLTANTSACAGGVERYAFGFSGVCRLSNGSTTCKSKFPSAFNLTSAIFTDITATNTTIPTSFTSSNTTSLPISKIKHTHVQHLSTATSTLLILSTLLNFLSLLISLFYPTCLSSLPYTLTLLDTLFLIPSIGLTYSIFRNETGLLFPGTKIGAFVSFEIGFLLLVAAAGTRVLWVIDAPCWRPKKLVPVREEAWVEETTEMGQRMMVRRWVHAGWVRR
;
A
#
# COMPACT_ATOMS: atom_id res chain seq x y z
N MET A 1 -26.91 -30.51 23.38
CA MET A 1 -26.45 -30.12 22.03
C MET A 1 -25.60 -28.84 22.12
N SER A 2 -24.28 -29.00 22.22
CA SER A 2 -23.29 -27.90 22.24
C SER A 2 -22.47 -27.98 20.95
N LYS A 3 -22.94 -27.35 19.88
CA LYS A 3 -22.27 -27.39 18.55
C LYS A 3 -21.97 -26.00 17.97
N THR A 4 -22.09 -24.94 18.77
CA THR A 4 -21.94 -23.53 18.32
C THR A 4 -20.66 -22.84 18.82
N ARG A 5 -19.80 -23.51 19.59
CA ARG A 5 -18.58 -22.87 20.16
C ARG A 5 -17.41 -22.76 19.18
N ASN A 6 -17.30 -23.63 18.18
CA ASN A 6 -16.13 -23.64 17.26
C ASN A 6 -16.15 -22.54 16.19
N GLY A 7 -17.31 -22.04 15.76
CA GLY A 7 -17.39 -21.05 14.68
C GLY A 7 -16.87 -19.66 15.03
N ARG A 8 -16.95 -19.26 16.31
CA ARG A 8 -16.52 -17.93 16.77
C ARG A 8 -15.01 -17.78 16.87
N SER A 9 -14.25 -18.87 17.04
CA SER A 9 -12.79 -18.78 17.14
C SER A 9 -12.11 -18.51 15.80
N LEU A 10 -12.73 -18.95 14.69
CA LEU A 10 -12.10 -18.88 13.38
C LEU A 10 -12.15 -17.46 12.79
N SER A 11 -13.28 -16.76 12.89
CA SER A 11 -13.42 -15.39 12.36
C SER A 11 -12.49 -14.41 13.06
N HIS A 12 -12.28 -14.60 14.36
CA HIS A 12 -11.31 -13.86 15.16
C HIS A 12 -9.87 -14.03 14.71
N LEU A 13 -9.46 -15.29 14.57
CA LEU A 13 -8.11 -15.63 14.13
C LEU A 13 -7.86 -15.06 12.73
N VAL A 14 -8.83 -15.20 11.83
CA VAL A 14 -8.76 -14.67 10.47
C VAL A 14 -8.63 -13.14 10.50
N TYR A 15 -9.44 -12.42 11.27
CA TYR A 15 -9.32 -10.96 11.41
C TYR A 15 -7.95 -10.55 11.97
N ALA A 16 -7.46 -11.21 13.02
CA ALA A 16 -6.16 -10.91 13.60
C ALA A 16 -5.01 -11.14 12.59
N LEU A 17 -5.04 -12.25 11.85
CA LEU A 17 -4.07 -12.55 10.80
C LEU A 17 -4.12 -11.52 9.66
N PHE A 18 -5.31 -11.07 9.27
CA PHE A 18 -5.46 -10.01 8.26
C PHE A 18 -4.86 -8.68 8.73
N ASN A 19 -5.12 -8.27 9.97
CA ASN A 19 -4.53 -7.04 10.53
C ASN A 19 -3.01 -7.14 10.64
N LEU A 20 -2.49 -8.30 11.05
CA LEU A 20 -1.06 -8.56 11.11
C LEU A 20 -0.41 -8.51 9.71
N GLY A 21 -1.08 -9.07 8.70
CA GLY A 21 -0.65 -9.02 7.32
C GLY A 21 -0.55 -7.58 6.80
N VAL A 22 -1.62 -6.78 6.93
CA VAL A 22 -1.61 -5.37 6.50
C VAL A 22 -0.56 -4.56 7.28
N PHE A 23 -0.44 -4.79 8.59
CA PHE A 23 0.62 -4.17 9.40
C PHE A 23 2.02 -4.48 8.85
N SER A 24 2.33 -5.74 8.58
CA SER A 24 3.61 -6.16 8.02
C SER A 24 3.87 -5.53 6.65
N LEU A 25 2.86 -5.49 5.78
CA LEU A 25 2.98 -4.87 4.46
C LEU A 25 3.32 -3.39 4.57
N CYS A 26 2.61 -2.63 5.41
CA CYS A 26 2.88 -1.20 5.59
C CYS A 26 4.28 -0.94 6.16
N VAL A 27 4.76 -1.77 7.09
CA VAL A 27 6.13 -1.67 7.62
C VAL A 27 7.17 -1.95 6.54
N CYS A 28 6.99 -2.99 5.70
CA CYS A 28 7.87 -3.27 4.58
C CYS A 28 7.95 -2.08 3.60
N VAL A 29 6.80 -1.52 3.25
CA VAL A 29 6.70 -0.34 2.36
C VAL A 29 7.42 0.87 2.96
N LEU A 30 7.20 1.16 4.24
CA LEU A 30 7.89 2.25 4.96
C LEU A 30 9.40 2.04 5.02
N SER A 31 9.86 0.81 5.22
CA SER A 31 11.29 0.47 5.31
C SER A 31 12.04 0.52 3.96
N GLY A 32 11.31 0.61 2.85
CA GLY A 32 11.87 0.56 1.49
C GLY A 32 13.07 1.49 1.30
N CYS A 33 14.17 0.92 0.79
CA CYS A 33 15.44 1.60 0.53
C CYS A 33 16.14 2.21 1.76
N ARG A 34 15.84 1.75 2.99
CA ARG A 34 16.62 2.12 4.19
C ARG A 34 18.01 1.51 4.19
N THR A 35 18.10 0.22 3.86
CA THR A 35 19.35 -0.54 3.77
C THR A 35 19.42 -1.29 2.43
N SER A 36 20.58 -1.89 2.13
CA SER A 36 20.75 -2.71 0.92
C SER A 36 19.79 -3.90 0.88
N PHE A 37 19.44 -4.47 2.05
CA PHE A 37 18.43 -5.54 2.14
C PHE A 37 17.02 -5.00 1.85
N ASP A 38 16.67 -3.85 2.42
CA ASP A 38 15.35 -3.22 2.26
C ASP A 38 15.13 -2.62 0.86
N SER A 39 16.16 -2.59 0.01
CA SER A 39 16.06 -2.16 -1.39
C SER A 39 15.09 -3.02 -2.21
N ARG A 40 14.81 -4.25 -1.77
CA ARG A 40 13.78 -5.13 -2.37
C ARG A 40 12.37 -4.57 -2.24
N TYR A 41 12.13 -3.75 -1.22
CA TYR A 41 10.84 -3.09 -0.97
C TYR A 41 10.77 -1.68 -1.57
N ARG A 42 11.62 -1.39 -2.56
CA ARG A 42 11.55 -0.14 -3.34
C ARG A 42 10.18 0.02 -4.00
N ILE A 43 9.73 1.28 -4.10
CA ILE A 43 8.43 1.66 -4.66
C ILE A 43 8.53 1.74 -6.18
N PHE A 44 9.56 2.41 -6.67
CA PHE A 44 9.85 2.50 -8.09
C PHE A 44 11.35 2.56 -8.32
N SER A 45 11.75 2.16 -9.52
CA SER A 45 13.14 2.21 -9.98
C SER A 45 13.24 2.98 -11.31
N VAL A 46 14.33 3.70 -11.50
CA VAL A 46 14.61 4.47 -12.72
C VAL A 46 15.96 4.03 -13.28
N ASP A 47 16.00 3.73 -14.57
CA ASP A 47 17.24 3.40 -15.26
C ASP A 47 18.15 4.63 -15.38
N ALA A 48 19.42 4.48 -15.04
CA ALA A 48 20.39 5.57 -15.01
C ALA A 48 20.79 6.05 -16.41
N ASN A 49 20.75 5.19 -17.43
CA ASN A 49 21.15 5.53 -18.81
C ASN A 49 20.25 6.62 -19.46
N PRO A 50 18.92 6.42 -19.61
CA PRO A 50 18.05 7.45 -20.19
C PRO A 50 18.08 8.74 -19.36
N LEU A 51 18.26 8.60 -18.05
CA LEU A 51 18.32 9.70 -17.11
C LEU A 51 19.61 10.51 -17.26
N THR A 52 20.76 9.85 -17.41
CA THR A 52 22.05 10.50 -17.71
C THR A 52 21.96 11.24 -19.03
N ARG A 53 21.37 10.63 -20.07
CA ARG A 53 21.17 11.28 -21.37
C ARG A 53 20.39 12.59 -21.27
N VAL A 54 19.34 12.63 -20.45
CA VAL A 54 18.55 13.86 -20.24
C VAL A 54 19.36 14.93 -19.51
N VAL A 55 20.22 14.54 -18.58
CA VAL A 55 21.01 15.46 -17.74
C VAL A 55 22.27 15.97 -18.46
N THR A 56 23.02 15.11 -19.13
CA THR A 56 24.31 15.42 -19.77
C THR A 56 24.21 15.69 -21.27
N GLY A 57 23.09 15.33 -21.91
CA GLY A 57 22.94 15.38 -23.36
C GLY A 57 23.69 14.26 -24.12
N SER A 58 24.44 13.41 -23.43
CA SER A 58 25.23 12.32 -24.02
C SER A 58 24.62 10.94 -23.70
N THR A 59 24.55 10.06 -24.71
CA THR A 59 24.18 8.66 -24.48
C THR A 59 25.36 7.93 -23.88
N CYS A 60 25.13 7.29 -22.74
CA CYS A 60 26.18 6.64 -22.00
C CYS A 60 26.00 5.12 -22.11
N SER A 61 26.88 4.46 -22.87
CA SER A 61 26.75 3.03 -23.15
C SER A 61 27.32 2.20 -22.01
N LEU A 62 26.44 1.55 -21.24
CA LEU A 62 26.79 0.66 -20.11
C LEU A 62 27.68 -0.54 -20.53
N THR A 63 27.75 -0.87 -21.83
CA THR A 63 28.46 -2.05 -22.36
C THR A 63 29.95 -1.83 -22.65
N ALA A 64 30.46 -0.60 -22.69
CA ALA A 64 31.85 -0.33 -23.10
C ALA A 64 32.74 0.28 -22.01
N ASN A 65 32.16 0.93 -20.99
CA ASN A 65 32.88 1.44 -19.82
C ASN A 65 31.88 1.75 -18.70
N THR A 66 31.78 0.88 -17.71
CA THR A 66 30.88 1.05 -16.55
C THR A 66 31.19 2.32 -15.76
N SER A 67 32.41 2.86 -15.82
CA SER A 67 32.80 4.09 -15.15
C SER A 67 32.25 5.39 -15.76
N ALA A 68 31.72 5.36 -16.99
CA ALA A 68 31.35 6.58 -17.71
C ALA A 68 29.95 7.12 -17.35
N CYS A 69 29.05 6.28 -16.81
CA CYS A 69 27.64 6.63 -16.63
C CYS A 69 27.30 6.78 -15.15
N ALA A 70 27.15 8.03 -14.69
CA ALA A 70 26.76 8.39 -13.31
C ALA A 70 27.44 7.53 -12.23
N GLY A 71 28.77 7.41 -12.26
CA GLY A 71 29.52 6.63 -11.27
C GLY A 71 29.36 5.11 -11.38
N GLY A 72 28.90 4.58 -12.51
CA GLY A 72 28.61 3.16 -12.69
C GLY A 72 27.30 2.69 -12.10
N VAL A 73 26.42 3.63 -11.74
CA VAL A 73 25.06 3.30 -11.30
C VAL A 73 24.23 2.89 -12.52
N GLU A 74 23.62 1.71 -12.45
CA GLU A 74 22.71 1.19 -13.47
C GLU A 74 21.28 1.65 -13.22
N ARG A 75 20.86 1.63 -11.95
CA ARG A 75 19.50 1.98 -11.53
C ARG A 75 19.47 2.73 -10.21
N TYR A 76 18.53 3.67 -10.12
CA TYR A 76 18.17 4.34 -8.89
C TYR A 76 16.85 3.79 -8.37
N ALA A 77 16.85 3.25 -7.17
CA ALA A 77 15.68 2.71 -6.50
C ALA A 77 15.22 3.63 -5.36
N PHE A 78 13.94 3.97 -5.34
CA PHE A 78 13.37 4.88 -4.35
C PHE A 78 12.40 4.14 -3.44
N GLY A 79 12.49 4.41 -2.15
CA GLY A 79 11.53 4.00 -1.14
C GLY A 79 11.24 5.14 -0.16
N PHE A 80 10.31 4.92 0.77
CA PHE A 80 9.93 5.96 1.73
C PHE A 80 11.03 6.26 2.75
N SER A 81 11.95 5.32 2.99
CA SER A 81 13.08 5.48 3.92
C SER A 81 14.40 5.88 3.27
N GLY A 82 14.46 6.00 1.95
CA GLY A 82 15.68 6.44 1.29
C GLY A 82 15.76 6.18 -0.20
N VAL A 83 16.99 6.30 -0.71
CA VAL A 83 17.34 6.02 -2.09
C VAL A 83 18.51 5.05 -2.13
N CYS A 84 18.44 4.06 -3.00
CA CYS A 84 19.50 3.09 -3.24
C CYS A 84 20.00 3.21 -4.68
N ARG A 85 21.32 3.10 -4.84
CA ARG A 85 22.01 2.97 -6.13
C ARG A 85 22.33 1.51 -6.33
N LEU A 86 21.98 0.99 -7.50
CA LEU A 86 22.30 -0.37 -7.91
C LEU A 86 23.38 -0.30 -8.98
N SER A 87 24.53 -0.92 -8.73
CA SER A 87 25.65 -1.02 -9.69
C SER A 87 26.23 -2.43 -9.67
N ASN A 88 26.25 -3.13 -10.79
CA ASN A 88 26.95 -4.41 -11.01
C ASN A 88 26.98 -5.33 -9.78
N GLY A 89 25.81 -5.78 -9.31
CA GLY A 89 25.67 -6.70 -8.18
C GLY A 89 25.79 -6.08 -6.78
N SER A 90 26.20 -4.81 -6.67
CA SER A 90 26.25 -4.05 -5.42
C SER A 90 25.05 -3.10 -5.28
N THR A 91 24.62 -2.88 -4.04
CA THR A 91 23.55 -1.93 -3.71
C THR A 91 24.00 -1.03 -2.56
N THR A 92 24.07 0.27 -2.82
CA THR A 92 24.44 1.28 -1.82
C THR A 92 23.26 2.20 -1.52
N CYS A 93 22.87 2.31 -0.25
CA CYS A 93 21.67 3.05 0.15
C CYS A 93 22.03 4.26 1.01
N LYS A 94 21.32 5.36 0.80
CA LYS A 94 21.33 6.53 1.66
C LYS A 94 19.96 6.63 2.33
N SER A 95 19.94 6.28 3.61
CA SER A 95 18.74 6.38 4.45
C SER A 95 18.42 7.84 4.76
N LYS A 96 17.19 8.26 4.49
CA LYS A 96 16.62 9.54 4.90
C LYS A 96 15.10 9.38 4.97
N PHE A 97 14.54 9.57 6.17
CA PHE A 97 13.10 9.43 6.41
C PHE A 97 12.50 10.76 6.91
N PRO A 98 11.41 11.27 6.31
CA PRO A 98 10.82 10.81 5.05
C PRO A 98 11.76 11.07 3.85
N SER A 99 11.70 10.19 2.85
CA SER A 99 12.50 10.35 1.63
C SER A 99 12.07 11.60 0.86
N ALA A 100 13.04 12.37 0.39
CA ALA A 100 12.75 13.55 -0.44
C ALA A 100 12.35 13.19 -1.87
N PHE A 101 12.54 11.92 -2.30
CA PHE A 101 12.36 11.45 -3.67
C PHE A 101 13.03 12.31 -4.75
N ASN A 102 14.09 13.04 -4.39
CA ASN A 102 14.78 13.95 -5.29
C ASN A 102 15.74 13.16 -6.21
N LEU A 103 15.22 12.74 -7.35
CA LEU A 103 15.95 11.97 -8.36
C LEU A 103 17.14 12.76 -8.92
N THR A 104 16.87 14.02 -9.27
CA THR A 104 17.82 15.00 -9.78
C THR A 104 19.07 15.12 -8.90
N SER A 105 18.87 15.30 -7.59
CA SER A 105 19.95 15.45 -6.62
C SER A 105 20.80 14.18 -6.52
N ALA A 106 20.17 12.99 -6.54
CA ALA A 106 20.90 11.73 -6.46
C ALA A 106 21.84 11.54 -7.66
N ILE A 107 21.39 11.88 -8.87
CA ILE A 107 22.20 11.79 -10.08
C ILE A 107 23.33 12.81 -10.05
N PHE A 108 23.02 14.08 -9.73
CA PHE A 108 24.05 15.12 -9.73
C PHE A 108 25.18 14.79 -8.76
N THR A 109 24.87 14.24 -7.58
CA THR A 109 25.93 13.81 -6.65
C THR A 109 26.83 12.72 -7.20
N ASP A 110 26.30 11.86 -8.06
CA ASP A 110 27.06 10.74 -8.62
C ASP A 110 27.86 11.20 -9.85
N ILE A 111 27.28 12.03 -10.71
CA ILE A 111 27.99 12.65 -11.84
C ILE A 111 29.17 13.50 -11.36
N THR A 112 28.96 14.37 -10.37
CA THR A 112 30.03 15.23 -9.84
C THR A 112 31.14 14.42 -9.17
N ALA A 113 30.81 13.31 -8.51
CA ALA A 113 31.80 12.43 -7.92
C ALA A 113 32.69 11.72 -8.96
N THR A 114 32.19 11.48 -10.18
CA THR A 114 32.95 10.78 -11.23
C THR A 114 33.99 11.60 -11.97
N ASN A 115 34.13 12.91 -11.71
CA ASN A 115 35.18 13.76 -12.30
C ASN A 115 35.29 13.70 -13.83
N THR A 116 34.25 13.25 -14.56
CA THR A 116 34.15 13.55 -15.98
C THR A 116 34.04 15.05 -16.09
N THR A 117 35.00 15.68 -16.76
CA THR A 117 34.99 17.09 -17.17
C THR A 117 33.57 17.54 -17.48
N ILE A 118 32.88 18.07 -16.46
CA ILE A 118 31.60 18.73 -16.65
C ILE A 118 31.99 19.88 -17.56
N PRO A 119 31.46 19.98 -18.79
CA PRO A 119 31.71 21.17 -19.57
C PRO A 119 31.27 22.33 -18.69
N THR A 120 32.21 23.24 -18.42
CA THR A 120 32.07 24.42 -17.56
C THR A 120 30.89 25.32 -17.94
N SER A 121 30.15 25.00 -19.01
CA SER A 121 28.86 25.55 -19.39
C SER A 121 27.68 25.16 -18.48
N PHE A 122 27.82 24.15 -17.61
CA PHE A 122 26.73 23.75 -16.69
C PHE A 122 26.68 24.57 -15.38
N THR A 123 27.72 25.33 -15.05
CA THR A 123 27.85 25.96 -13.72
C THR A 123 27.22 27.35 -13.57
N SER A 124 26.75 28.04 -14.63
CA SER A 124 26.14 29.37 -14.40
C SER A 124 25.27 30.00 -15.49
N SER A 125 25.19 29.51 -16.73
CA SER A 125 24.58 30.32 -17.81
C SER A 125 23.42 29.72 -18.61
N ASN A 126 23.03 28.44 -18.40
CA ASN A 126 21.94 27.83 -19.19
C ASN A 126 20.97 26.91 -18.40
N THR A 127 20.84 27.11 -17.09
CA THR A 127 19.93 26.32 -16.23
C THR A 127 18.43 26.64 -16.41
N THR A 128 18.10 27.71 -17.15
CA THR A 128 16.72 28.12 -17.42
C THR A 128 16.02 27.31 -18.53
N SER A 129 16.76 26.57 -19.36
CA SER A 129 16.19 25.78 -20.46
C SER A 129 16.11 24.27 -20.19
N LEU A 130 16.78 23.76 -19.15
CA LEU A 130 16.73 22.34 -18.80
C LEU A 130 15.42 22.00 -18.09
N PRO A 131 14.73 20.90 -18.45
CA PRO A 131 13.46 20.49 -17.82
C PRO A 131 13.58 20.25 -16.30
N ILE A 132 14.81 20.07 -15.81
CA ILE A 132 15.17 19.82 -14.43
C ILE A 132 14.86 21.01 -13.51
N SER A 133 15.05 22.25 -13.97
CA SER A 133 14.77 23.46 -13.16
C SER A 133 13.27 23.71 -12.97
N LYS A 134 12.41 23.02 -13.73
CA LYS A 134 10.95 23.09 -13.61
C LYS A 134 10.38 22.12 -12.58
N ILE A 135 11.19 21.21 -12.03
CA ILE A 135 10.74 20.22 -11.04
C ILE A 135 10.62 20.90 -9.67
N LYS A 136 9.39 20.94 -9.15
CA LYS A 136 9.10 21.51 -7.82
C LYS A 136 9.37 20.47 -6.73
N HIS A 137 10.65 20.23 -6.42
CA HIS A 137 11.07 19.24 -5.41
C HIS A 137 10.43 19.43 -4.03
N THR A 138 10.17 20.68 -3.63
CA THR A 138 9.48 20.98 -2.37
C THR A 138 8.08 20.36 -2.33
N HIS A 139 7.36 20.40 -3.45
CA HIS A 139 6.02 19.83 -3.55
C HIS A 139 6.06 18.29 -3.42
N VAL A 140 7.04 17.65 -4.08
CA VAL A 140 7.26 16.21 -3.98
C VAL A 140 7.62 15.80 -2.56
N GLN A 141 8.47 16.56 -1.89
CA GLN A 141 8.82 16.32 -0.48
C GLN A 141 7.60 16.41 0.44
N HIS A 142 6.70 17.37 0.21
CA HIS A 142 5.44 17.46 0.96
C HIS A 142 4.53 16.25 0.70
N LEU A 143 4.38 15.81 -0.55
CA LEU A 143 3.61 14.62 -0.91
C LEU A 143 4.19 13.36 -0.25
N SER A 144 5.51 13.20 -0.27
CA SER A 144 6.22 12.10 0.39
C SER A 144 6.01 12.10 1.90
N THR A 145 6.12 13.27 2.53
CA THR A 145 5.88 13.43 3.96
C THR A 145 4.44 13.05 4.31
N ALA A 146 3.47 13.56 3.55
CA ALA A 146 2.05 13.24 3.74
C ALA A 146 1.75 11.74 3.52
N THR A 147 2.37 11.10 2.54
CA THR A 147 2.21 9.66 2.30
C THR A 147 2.80 8.86 3.45
N SER A 148 4.00 9.22 3.90
CA SER A 148 4.68 8.55 5.01
C SER A 148 3.90 8.68 6.32
N THR A 149 3.30 9.85 6.60
CA THR A 149 2.47 10.05 7.79
C THR A 149 1.18 9.23 7.74
N LEU A 150 0.51 9.17 6.59
CA LEU A 150 -0.68 8.31 6.42
C LEU A 150 -0.34 6.82 6.63
N LEU A 151 0.80 6.36 6.10
CA LEU A 151 1.25 4.98 6.31
C LEU A 151 1.61 4.70 7.78
N ILE A 152 2.24 5.64 8.48
CA ILE A 152 2.49 5.51 9.92
C ILE A 152 1.17 5.42 10.68
N LEU A 153 0.22 6.32 10.43
CA LEU A 153 -1.10 6.28 11.07
C LEU A 153 -1.83 4.96 10.78
N SER A 154 -1.76 4.47 9.56
CA SER A 154 -2.25 3.15 9.16
C SER A 154 -1.60 2.03 10.00
N THR A 155 -0.26 2.00 10.13
CA THR A 155 0.41 0.99 10.96
C THR A 155 -0.06 1.02 12.43
N LEU A 156 -0.25 2.22 12.99
CA LEU A 156 -0.74 2.38 14.37
C LEU A 156 -2.19 1.89 14.53
N LEU A 157 -3.07 2.21 13.58
CA LEU A 157 -4.45 1.71 13.57
C LEU A 157 -4.51 0.19 13.46
N ASN A 158 -3.64 -0.41 12.66
CA ASN A 158 -3.57 -1.85 12.46
C ASN A 158 -3.08 -2.58 13.70
N PHE A 159 -2.07 -2.02 14.36
CA PHE A 159 -1.60 -2.51 15.66
C PHE A 159 -2.68 -2.40 16.74
N LEU A 160 -3.36 -1.25 16.84
CA LEU A 160 -4.45 -1.05 17.78
C LEU A 160 -5.62 -2.01 17.52
N SER A 161 -6.00 -2.20 16.25
CA SER A 161 -7.05 -3.14 15.85
C SER A 161 -6.71 -4.58 16.24
N LEU A 162 -5.43 -4.97 16.11
CA LEU A 162 -4.95 -6.27 16.56
C LEU A 162 -5.09 -6.42 18.07
N LEU A 163 -4.68 -5.43 18.87
CA LEU A 163 -4.86 -5.46 20.33
C LEU A 163 -6.34 -5.61 20.72
N ILE A 164 -7.22 -4.81 20.12
CA ILE A 164 -8.66 -4.84 20.42
C ILE A 164 -9.27 -6.21 20.06
N SER A 165 -8.80 -6.84 18.99
CA SER A 165 -9.26 -8.17 18.57
C SER A 165 -8.97 -9.28 19.58
N LEU A 166 -7.97 -9.09 20.45
CA LEU A 166 -7.63 -10.04 21.52
C LEU A 166 -8.60 -9.96 22.71
N PHE A 167 -9.17 -8.77 22.96
CA PHE A 167 -10.00 -8.51 24.15
C PHE A 167 -11.51 -8.54 23.86
N TYR A 168 -11.94 -8.25 22.64
CA TYR A 168 -13.35 -8.12 22.31
C TYR A 168 -13.81 -9.18 21.31
N PRO A 169 -14.84 -10.00 21.58
CA PRO A 169 -15.42 -10.93 20.61
C PRO A 169 -16.09 -10.17 19.43
N THR A 170 -15.37 -10.04 18.31
CA THR A 170 -15.60 -9.24 17.12
C THR A 170 -16.41 -10.00 16.06
N CYS A 171 -17.73 -9.84 16.11
CA CYS A 171 -18.53 -9.76 14.89
C CYS A 171 -19.56 -8.61 14.94
N LEU A 172 -19.73 -7.92 16.09
CA LEU A 172 -20.80 -6.92 16.26
C LEU A 172 -20.35 -5.58 16.85
N SER A 173 -19.10 -5.41 17.28
CA SER A 173 -18.66 -4.12 17.79
C SER A 173 -18.43 -3.15 16.62
N SER A 174 -19.09 -1.99 16.67
CA SER A 174 -18.91 -0.88 15.72
C SER A 174 -17.44 -0.45 15.61
N LEU A 175 -16.68 -0.60 16.69
CA LEU A 175 -15.34 -0.07 16.86
C LEU A 175 -14.24 -0.71 15.96
N PRO A 176 -14.01 -2.04 15.90
CA PRO A 176 -13.03 -2.62 14.98
C PRO A 176 -13.37 -2.36 13.51
N TYR A 177 -14.67 -2.23 13.19
CA TYR A 177 -15.12 -1.85 11.87
C TYR A 177 -14.74 -0.41 11.54
N THR A 178 -15.03 0.55 12.43
CA THR A 178 -14.66 1.96 12.19
C THR A 178 -13.15 2.14 12.05
N LEU A 179 -12.34 1.41 12.84
CA LEU A 179 -10.88 1.41 12.68
C LEU A 179 -10.43 0.87 11.33
N THR A 180 -11.04 -0.22 10.86
CA THR A 180 -10.72 -0.81 9.54
C THR A 180 -11.13 0.11 8.39
N LEU A 181 -12.29 0.76 8.50
CA LEU A 181 -12.74 1.75 7.53
C LEU A 181 -11.78 2.95 7.48
N LEU A 182 -11.36 3.45 8.65
CA LEU A 182 -10.41 4.56 8.74
C LEU A 182 -9.04 4.18 8.15
N ASP A 183 -8.54 2.97 8.39
CA ASP A 183 -7.31 2.46 7.78
C ASP A 183 -7.41 2.42 6.25
N THR A 184 -8.55 1.97 5.73
CA THR A 184 -8.83 1.98 4.27
C THR A 184 -8.77 3.40 3.69
N LEU A 185 -9.31 4.38 4.43
CA LEU A 185 -9.27 5.79 4.05
C LEU A 185 -7.86 6.40 4.10
N PHE A 186 -6.90 5.79 4.79
CA PHE A 186 -5.49 6.21 4.75
C PHE A 186 -4.70 5.52 3.64
N LEU A 187 -4.96 4.23 3.39
CA LEU A 187 -4.23 3.45 2.38
C LEU A 187 -4.57 3.85 0.95
N ILE A 188 -5.84 4.12 0.63
CA ILE A 188 -6.25 4.50 -0.74
C ILE A 188 -5.58 5.82 -1.18
N PRO A 189 -5.64 6.93 -0.39
CA PRO A 189 -4.92 8.14 -0.72
C PRO A 189 -3.41 7.94 -0.78
N SER A 190 -2.84 7.06 0.05
CA SER A 190 -1.39 6.78 0.01
C SER A 190 -0.95 6.24 -1.35
N ILE A 191 -1.77 5.39 -2.00
CA ILE A 191 -1.50 4.94 -3.38
C ILE A 191 -1.53 6.12 -4.36
N GLY A 192 -2.55 6.98 -4.28
CA GLY A 192 -2.70 8.14 -5.15
C GLY A 192 -1.57 9.17 -4.97
N LEU A 193 -1.13 9.40 -3.74
CA LEU A 193 -0.01 10.29 -3.44
C LEU A 193 1.32 9.69 -3.91
N THR A 194 1.52 8.38 -3.76
CA THR A 194 2.70 7.68 -4.31
C THR A 194 2.78 7.83 -5.82
N TYR A 195 1.65 7.65 -6.51
CA TYR A 195 1.57 7.90 -7.96
C TYR A 195 1.84 9.37 -8.31
N SER A 196 1.38 10.31 -7.48
CA SER A 196 1.62 11.75 -7.67
C SER A 196 3.08 12.13 -7.48
N ILE A 197 3.78 11.56 -6.48
CA ILE A 197 5.24 11.70 -6.29
C ILE A 197 5.95 11.24 -7.56
N PHE A 198 5.62 10.05 -8.02
CA PHE A 198 6.19 9.46 -9.23
C PHE A 198 5.99 10.37 -10.45
N ARG A 199 4.76 10.82 -10.69
CA ARG A 199 4.42 11.68 -11.84
C ARG A 199 5.13 13.03 -11.80
N ASN A 200 5.25 13.64 -10.62
CA ASN A 200 5.86 14.95 -10.47
C ASN A 200 7.39 14.94 -10.59
N GLU A 201 8.06 13.85 -10.20
CA GLU A 201 9.51 13.71 -10.36
C GLU A 201 9.90 13.24 -11.76
N THR A 202 9.20 12.24 -12.31
CA THR A 202 9.61 11.60 -13.58
C THR A 202 8.91 12.16 -14.81
N GLY A 203 7.68 12.65 -14.68
CA GLY A 203 6.86 13.08 -15.82
C GLY A 203 7.43 14.31 -16.54
N LEU A 204 8.16 15.17 -15.84
CA LEU A 204 8.83 16.33 -16.42
C LEU A 204 10.18 15.98 -17.07
N LEU A 205 10.80 14.87 -16.66
CA LEU A 205 12.09 14.41 -17.21
C LEU A 205 11.93 13.70 -18.55
N PHE A 206 10.78 13.07 -18.79
CA PHE A 206 10.53 12.28 -19.99
C PHE A 206 9.22 12.64 -20.71
N PRO A 207 9.07 13.90 -21.18
CA PRO A 207 7.84 14.35 -21.84
C PRO A 207 7.55 13.52 -23.10
N GLY A 208 6.32 13.01 -23.22
CA GLY A 208 5.84 12.30 -24.42
C GLY A 208 6.32 10.85 -24.57
N THR A 209 7.11 10.32 -23.63
CA THR A 209 7.48 8.89 -23.64
C THR A 209 6.49 8.03 -22.85
N LYS A 210 6.34 6.77 -23.24
CA LYS A 210 5.57 5.81 -22.46
C LYS A 210 6.30 5.57 -21.13
N ILE A 211 5.68 5.99 -20.03
CA ILE A 211 6.19 5.92 -18.65
C ILE A 211 6.85 4.57 -18.30
N GLY A 212 6.29 3.45 -18.78
CA GLY A 212 6.81 2.11 -18.50
C GLY A 212 8.11 1.73 -19.21
N ALA A 213 8.67 2.57 -20.09
CA ALA A 213 9.90 2.24 -20.81
C ALA A 213 11.18 2.45 -19.96
N PHE A 214 11.12 3.33 -18.95
CA PHE A 214 12.31 3.75 -18.18
C PHE A 214 12.08 3.75 -16.68
N VAL A 215 10.82 3.64 -16.26
CA VAL A 215 10.43 3.59 -14.85
C VAL A 215 9.56 2.38 -14.62
N SER A 216 9.96 1.56 -13.65
CA SER A 216 9.19 0.40 -13.21
C SER A 216 8.60 0.65 -11.83
N PHE A 217 7.31 0.37 -11.66
CA PHE A 217 6.74 0.18 -10.33
C PHE A 217 7.19 -1.18 -9.81
N GLU A 218 7.60 -1.19 -8.55
CA GLU A 218 8.32 -2.32 -7.97
C GLU A 218 7.51 -2.92 -6.82
N ILE A 219 8.10 -3.91 -6.17
CA ILE A 219 7.45 -4.70 -5.12
C ILE A 219 6.84 -3.81 -4.03
N GLY A 220 7.52 -2.74 -3.59
CA GLY A 220 6.99 -1.83 -2.57
C GLY A 220 5.66 -1.19 -2.97
N PHE A 221 5.48 -0.80 -4.23
CA PHE A 221 4.21 -0.27 -4.71
C PHE A 221 3.12 -1.36 -4.74
N LEU A 222 3.47 -2.57 -5.18
CA LEU A 222 2.54 -3.71 -5.20
C LEU A 222 2.11 -4.11 -3.78
N LEU A 223 3.02 -4.07 -2.80
CA LEU A 223 2.68 -4.35 -1.39
C LEU A 223 1.70 -3.30 -0.84
N LEU A 224 1.86 -2.03 -1.22
CA LEU A 224 0.92 -0.98 -0.85
C LEU A 224 -0.47 -1.20 -1.46
N VAL A 225 -0.53 -1.59 -2.74
CA VAL A 225 -1.79 -1.95 -3.41
C VAL A 225 -2.42 -3.18 -2.76
N ALA A 226 -1.63 -4.20 -2.42
CA ALA A 226 -2.10 -5.40 -1.74
C ALA A 226 -2.66 -5.08 -0.35
N ALA A 227 -1.99 -4.20 0.42
CA ALA A 227 -2.47 -3.73 1.72
C ALA A 227 -3.84 -3.05 1.60
N ALA A 228 -3.97 -2.10 0.67
CA ALA A 228 -5.24 -1.40 0.43
C ALA A 228 -6.35 -2.35 -0.07
N GLY A 229 -6.03 -3.22 -1.03
CA GLY A 229 -6.97 -4.18 -1.60
C GLY A 229 -7.49 -5.15 -0.55
N THR A 230 -6.61 -5.65 0.32
CA THR A 230 -6.99 -6.52 1.45
C THR A 230 -7.98 -5.83 2.39
N ARG A 231 -7.77 -4.53 2.67
CA ARG A 231 -8.69 -3.74 3.50
C ARG A 231 -10.04 -3.51 2.85
N VAL A 232 -10.05 -3.14 1.57
CA VAL A 232 -11.29 -2.94 0.80
C VAL A 232 -12.11 -4.23 0.76
N LEU A 233 -11.48 -5.37 0.47
CA LEU A 233 -12.15 -6.68 0.47
C LEU A 233 -12.76 -7.00 1.82
N TRP A 234 -12.06 -6.71 2.92
CA TRP A 234 -12.59 -6.93 4.26
C TRP A 234 -13.78 -6.02 4.59
N VAL A 235 -13.76 -4.76 4.15
CA VAL A 235 -14.89 -3.84 4.33
C VAL A 235 -16.13 -4.32 3.56
N ILE A 236 -15.94 -4.85 2.34
CA ILE A 236 -17.03 -5.33 1.48
C ILE A 236 -17.61 -6.67 1.97
N ASP A 237 -16.76 -7.66 2.22
CA ASP A 237 -17.18 -9.02 2.61
C ASP A 237 -17.31 -9.18 4.13
N ALA A 238 -17.27 -8.09 4.90
CA ALA A 238 -17.46 -8.11 6.34
C ALA A 238 -18.73 -8.92 6.66
N PRO A 239 -18.60 -10.14 7.22
CA PRO A 239 -19.72 -11.08 7.37
C PRO A 239 -20.84 -10.52 8.26
N CYS A 240 -20.52 -9.43 8.98
CA CYS A 240 -21.38 -8.65 9.84
C CYS A 240 -22.47 -7.86 9.09
N TRP A 241 -22.30 -7.58 7.78
CA TRP A 241 -23.28 -6.87 6.95
C TRP A 241 -24.28 -7.75 6.26
N ARG A 242 -24.11 -9.09 6.29
CA ARG A 242 -25.17 -9.96 5.81
C ARG A 242 -26.37 -9.71 6.72
N PRO A 243 -27.49 -9.14 6.20
CA PRO A 243 -28.66 -8.92 7.02
C PRO A 243 -28.96 -10.24 7.68
N LYS A 244 -29.00 -10.25 9.01
CA LYS A 244 -29.39 -11.43 9.78
C LYS A 244 -30.61 -12.00 9.10
N LYS A 245 -30.46 -13.16 8.44
CA LYS A 245 -31.54 -13.76 7.68
C LYS A 245 -32.64 -13.94 8.71
N LEU A 246 -33.75 -13.23 8.56
CA LEU A 246 -34.89 -13.39 9.44
C LEU A 246 -35.28 -14.85 9.31
N VAL A 247 -34.96 -15.64 10.34
CA VAL A 247 -35.35 -17.04 10.35
C VAL A 247 -36.77 -17.03 10.89
N PRO A 248 -37.75 -17.62 10.18
CA PRO A 248 -39.09 -17.75 10.71
C PRO A 248 -38.99 -18.52 12.02
N VAL A 249 -39.53 -17.95 13.09
CA VAL A 249 -39.67 -18.69 14.34
C VAL A 249 -40.84 -19.63 14.16
N ARG A 250 -40.52 -20.91 14.23
CA ARG A 250 -41.49 -21.98 14.30
C ARG A 250 -41.71 -22.26 15.78
N GLU A 251 -42.88 -21.87 16.30
CA GLU A 251 -43.32 -22.33 17.62
C GLU A 251 -44.25 -23.52 17.44
N GLU A 252 -44.09 -24.51 18.32
CA GLU A 252 -45.05 -25.60 18.45
C GLU A 252 -46.21 -25.09 19.30
N ALA A 253 -47.39 -24.94 18.69
CA ALA A 253 -48.61 -24.61 19.41
C ALA A 253 -49.53 -25.84 19.43
N TRP A 254 -50.22 -26.04 20.54
CA TRP A 254 -51.31 -27.00 20.62
C TRP A 254 -52.54 -26.38 19.98
N VAL A 255 -53.04 -27.00 18.92
CA VAL A 255 -54.25 -26.59 18.22
C VAL A 255 -55.31 -27.67 18.48
N GLU A 256 -56.50 -27.23 18.87
CA GLU A 256 -57.66 -28.10 19.06
C GLU A 256 -58.24 -28.43 17.67
N GLU A 257 -58.19 -29.70 17.28
CA GLU A 257 -58.81 -30.19 16.04
C GLU A 257 -60.04 -31.04 16.37
N THR A 258 -61.13 -30.77 15.68
CA THR A 258 -62.30 -31.65 15.65
C THR A 258 -62.12 -32.71 14.58
N THR A 259 -62.13 -33.97 14.99
CA THR A 259 -62.18 -35.13 14.09
C THR A 259 -63.52 -35.20 13.35
N GLU A 260 -63.58 -35.93 12.25
CA GLU A 260 -64.82 -36.13 11.48
C GLU A 260 -65.96 -36.75 12.29
N MET A 261 -65.64 -37.42 13.41
CA MET A 261 -66.62 -37.97 14.36
C MET A 261 -67.02 -36.97 15.48
N GLY A 262 -66.61 -35.71 15.40
CA GLY A 262 -66.97 -34.65 16.34
C GLY A 262 -66.20 -34.66 17.66
N GLN A 263 -65.20 -35.53 17.84
CA GLN A 263 -64.34 -35.52 19.02
C GLN A 263 -63.24 -34.46 18.89
N ARG A 264 -63.01 -33.70 19.97
CA ARG A 264 -61.95 -32.70 20.06
C ARG A 264 -60.66 -33.34 20.55
N MET A 265 -59.57 -33.14 19.81
CA MET A 265 -58.24 -33.61 20.19
C MET A 265 -57.19 -32.49 20.06
N MET A 266 -56.23 -32.48 20.97
CA MET A 266 -55.12 -31.53 20.95
C MET A 266 -54.01 -32.07 20.07
N VAL A 267 -53.70 -31.39 18.97
CA VAL A 267 -52.64 -31.78 18.03
C VAL A 267 -51.54 -30.73 18.05
N ARG A 268 -50.28 -31.14 18.06
CA ARG A 268 -49.16 -30.21 17.84
C ARG A 268 -49.09 -29.83 16.38
N ARG A 269 -49.32 -28.55 16.07
CA ARG A 269 -49.03 -27.98 14.76
C ARG A 269 -47.91 -26.96 14.87
N TRP A 270 -47.09 -26.93 13.82
CA TRP A 270 -46.14 -25.85 13.61
C TRP A 270 -46.91 -24.61 13.17
N VAL A 271 -46.91 -23.57 14.01
CA VAL A 271 -47.53 -22.29 13.67
C VAL A 271 -46.41 -21.27 13.40
N HIS A 272 -46.60 -20.43 12.38
CA HIS A 272 -45.69 -19.32 12.10
C HIS A 272 -45.87 -18.25 13.19
N ALA A 273 -44.97 -18.24 14.18
CA ALA A 273 -45.03 -17.30 15.32
C ALA A 273 -44.33 -15.95 15.05
N GLY A 274 -43.95 -15.71 13.79
CA GLY A 274 -43.29 -14.49 13.35
C GLY A 274 -41.84 -14.69 12.93
N TRP A 275 -41.08 -13.60 12.90
CA TRP A 275 -39.70 -13.57 12.42
C TRP A 275 -38.76 -13.14 13.55
N VAL A 276 -37.69 -13.89 13.79
CA VAL A 276 -36.64 -13.48 14.74
C VAL A 276 -35.33 -13.27 14.02
N ARG A 277 -34.64 -12.19 14.39
CA ARG A 277 -33.26 -11.93 13.98
C ARG A 277 -32.36 -12.95 14.68
N ARG A 278 -31.91 -13.99 13.98
CA ARG A 278 -30.77 -14.80 14.43
C ARG A 278 -29.46 -14.14 14.07
#